data_AF-A0A0P9S6B9-F1
#
_entry.id   AF-A0A0P9S6B9-F1
#
_cell.length_a   1.000
_cell.length_b   1.000
_cell.length_c   1.000
_cell.angle_alpha   90.00
_cell.angle_beta   90.00
_cell.angle_gamma   90.00
#
_symmetry.space_group_name_H-M   'P 1'
#
loop_
_entity.id
_entity.type
_entity.pdbx_description
1 polymer ?
#
loop_
_entity_poly.entity_id
_entity_poly.type
_entity_poly.pdbx_seq_one_letter_code
_entity_poly.pdbx_strand_id
1 'polypeptide(L)'
;MNGADEYAVAQGNTRLILNLNTTSKMEVPADLPGVVIFLHGVNDPGASYESVETGLCQGVNERLDRPDLVAGRYGAEYEKLRKLPSEDVQDDQKGILDDPDTYLYQRDTKNPKTRSLMIPFYWGYRAEPGEVKRDKNDDPTKLRDQYQDVRGNRLDRHFGKGGGFFANATNNLLQMYDKGLDKTLLHKAVQARLPNTLYMGEGPHRRYFVLAATRLAMLVRRYAAYPRTKPSPSWATAKAP
;
A
#
# COMPACT_ATOMS: atom_id res chain seq x y z
N MET A 1 -37.06 39.45 -13.35
CA MET A 1 -35.65 39.03 -13.32
C MET A 1 -35.67 37.52 -13.14
N ASN A 2 -35.35 36.77 -14.20
CA ASN A 2 -35.39 35.31 -14.18
C ASN A 2 -34.27 34.82 -13.26
N GLY A 3 -34.67 34.19 -12.15
CA GLY A 3 -33.76 33.55 -11.22
C GLY A 3 -32.95 32.49 -11.96
N ALA A 4 -31.64 32.52 -11.78
CA ALA A 4 -30.74 31.55 -12.36
C ALA A 4 -31.25 30.13 -12.07
N ASP A 5 -31.43 29.34 -13.13
CA ASP A 5 -31.92 27.97 -13.06
C ASP A 5 -31.13 27.18 -12.00
N GLU A 6 -31.84 26.71 -10.98
CA GLU A 6 -31.26 25.88 -9.93
C GLU A 6 -30.84 24.53 -10.54
N TYR A 7 -29.54 24.28 -10.69
CA TYR A 7 -29.04 22.99 -11.17
C TYR A 7 -29.06 21.96 -10.03
N ALA A 8 -30.01 21.03 -10.07
CA ALA A 8 -30.12 19.93 -9.11
C ALA A 8 -29.09 18.83 -9.42
N VAL A 9 -28.13 18.63 -8.51
CA VAL A 9 -27.05 17.61 -8.67
C VAL A 9 -27.50 16.21 -8.19
N ALA A 10 -28.38 16.14 -7.18
CA ALA A 10 -29.09 14.91 -6.80
C ALA A 10 -30.38 15.23 -6.02
N GLN A 11 -31.36 14.32 -6.09
CA GLN A 11 -32.62 14.41 -5.33
C GLN A 11 -32.84 13.10 -4.57
N GLY A 12 -33.15 13.19 -3.27
CA GLY A 12 -33.45 12.03 -2.42
C GLY A 12 -34.79 12.18 -1.72
N ASN A 13 -35.68 11.20 -1.87
CA ASN A 13 -36.93 11.11 -1.11
C ASN A 13 -36.70 10.25 0.13
N THR A 14 -36.66 10.86 1.31
CA THR A 14 -36.54 10.16 2.60
C THR A 14 -37.88 10.16 3.33
N ARG A 15 -38.31 8.98 3.79
CA ARG A 15 -39.53 8.81 4.60
C ARG A 15 -39.38 9.29 6.05
N LEU A 16 -38.17 9.65 6.48
CA LEU A 16 -37.83 9.85 7.90
C LEU A 16 -37.78 11.32 8.33
N ILE A 17 -38.04 12.28 7.44
CA ILE A 17 -38.12 13.69 7.82
C ILE A 17 -39.58 14.08 8.05
N LEU A 18 -40.03 13.99 9.31
CA LEU A 18 -41.33 14.50 9.74
C LEU A 18 -41.41 16.02 9.46
N ASN A 19 -42.49 16.49 8.83
CA ASN A 19 -42.76 17.90 8.51
C ASN A 19 -41.75 18.59 7.58
N LEU A 20 -41.30 17.92 6.51
CA LEU A 20 -40.54 18.59 5.45
C LEU A 20 -41.46 19.51 4.62
N ASN A 21 -41.70 20.75 5.08
CA ASN A 21 -42.58 21.72 4.40
C ASN A 21 -41.92 22.42 3.20
N THR A 22 -40.59 22.34 3.05
CA THR A 22 -39.82 22.98 1.97
C THR A 22 -38.66 22.12 1.53
N THR A 23 -38.27 22.23 0.26
CA THR A 23 -37.05 21.63 -0.28
C THR A 23 -35.83 22.17 0.47
N SER A 24 -35.05 21.28 1.09
CA SER A 24 -33.78 21.64 1.73
C SER A 24 -32.63 21.35 0.77
N LYS A 25 -31.69 22.29 0.65
CA LYS A 25 -30.46 22.11 -0.13
C LYS A 25 -29.50 21.26 0.68
N MET A 26 -29.10 20.11 0.13
CA MET A 26 -28.05 19.27 0.70
C MET A 26 -26.83 19.33 -0.21
N GLU A 27 -25.67 19.61 0.35
CA GLU A 27 -24.41 19.54 -0.40
C GLU A 27 -24.13 18.07 -0.75
N VAL A 28 -24.09 17.78 -2.04
CA VAL A 28 -23.64 16.48 -2.54
C VAL A 28 -22.17 16.63 -2.90
N PRO A 29 -21.27 15.87 -2.23
CA PRO A 29 -19.87 15.94 -2.57
C PRO A 29 -19.67 15.55 -4.03
N ALA A 30 -18.93 16.36 -4.78
CA ALA A 30 -18.66 16.09 -6.20
C ALA A 30 -17.96 14.72 -6.38
N ASP A 31 -18.10 14.10 -7.55
CA ASP A 31 -17.33 12.88 -7.83
C ASP A 31 -15.83 13.17 -7.86
N LEU A 32 -15.01 12.17 -7.51
CA LEU A 32 -13.57 12.24 -7.68
C LEU A 32 -13.25 12.39 -9.18
N PRO A 33 -12.27 13.24 -9.57
CA PRO A 33 -11.96 13.48 -10.98
C PRO A 33 -11.39 12.24 -11.69
N GLY A 34 -10.92 11.26 -10.92
CA GLY A 34 -10.41 9.98 -11.39
C GLY A 34 -9.84 9.16 -10.24
N VAL A 35 -9.26 8.02 -10.59
CA VAL A 35 -8.55 7.14 -9.67
C VAL A 35 -7.13 6.95 -10.19
N VAL A 36 -6.14 7.15 -9.32
CA VAL A 36 -4.72 6.93 -9.59
C VAL A 36 -4.26 5.75 -8.74
N ILE A 37 -3.88 4.65 -9.38
CA ILE A 37 -3.24 3.53 -8.70
C ILE A 37 -1.74 3.81 -8.72
N PHE A 38 -1.16 4.02 -7.55
CA PHE A 38 0.26 4.33 -7.42
C PHE A 38 1.01 3.06 -7.01
N LEU A 39 2.00 2.70 -7.83
CA LEU A 39 2.89 1.57 -7.61
C LEU A 39 4.31 2.11 -7.47
N HIS A 40 5.00 1.74 -6.39
CA HIS A 40 6.44 1.96 -6.24
C HIS A 40 7.19 0.63 -6.27
N GLY A 41 8.47 0.66 -5.90
CA GLY A 41 9.40 -0.46 -5.97
C GLY A 41 8.87 -1.76 -5.38
N VAL A 42 9.50 -2.86 -5.81
CA VAL A 42 9.18 -4.20 -5.29
C VAL A 42 9.50 -4.25 -3.81
N ASN A 43 8.57 -4.76 -2.99
CA ASN A 43 8.74 -4.88 -1.54
C ASN A 43 9.09 -3.55 -0.85
N ASP A 44 8.61 -2.43 -1.37
CA ASP A 44 8.73 -1.14 -0.72
C ASP A 44 7.73 -1.05 0.44
N PRO A 45 8.16 -0.61 1.65
CA PRO A 45 7.25 -0.41 2.77
C PRO A 45 6.25 0.74 2.55
N GLY A 46 6.44 1.57 1.52
CA GLY A 46 5.57 2.67 1.13
C GLY A 46 6.09 4.04 1.57
N ALA A 47 7.39 4.19 1.75
CA ALA A 47 7.98 5.40 2.34
C ALA A 47 7.67 6.68 1.54
N SER A 48 7.48 6.56 0.23
CA SER A 48 7.16 7.70 -0.66
C SER A 48 5.66 7.94 -0.83
N TYR A 49 4.78 7.07 -0.32
CA TYR A 49 3.34 7.12 -0.63
C TYR A 49 2.67 8.36 -0.04
N GLU A 50 3.03 8.74 1.18
CA GLU A 50 2.49 9.94 1.84
C GLU A 50 2.81 11.22 1.06
N SER A 51 4.07 11.40 0.67
CA SER A 51 4.52 12.59 -0.06
C SER A 51 3.85 12.69 -1.43
N VAL A 52 3.75 11.56 -2.14
CA VAL A 52 3.09 11.51 -3.46
C VAL A 52 1.59 11.77 -3.34
N GLU A 53 0.90 11.14 -2.38
CA GLU A 53 -0.54 11.34 -2.19
C GLU A 53 -0.85 12.79 -1.82
N THR A 54 -0.03 13.40 -0.96
CA THR A 54 -0.17 14.80 -0.55
C THR A 54 0.01 15.75 -1.74
N GLY A 55 1.12 15.61 -2.48
CA GLY A 55 1.40 16.45 -3.64
C GLY A 55 0.37 16.28 -4.75
N LEU A 56 -0.13 15.06 -4.96
CA LEU A 56 -1.17 14.77 -5.95
C LEU A 56 -2.50 15.44 -5.58
N CYS A 57 -2.96 15.29 -4.32
CA CYS A 57 -4.20 15.94 -3.88
C CYS A 57 -4.08 17.46 -3.95
N GLN A 58 -2.97 18.03 -3.48
CA GLN A 58 -2.71 19.47 -3.56
C GLN A 58 -2.73 19.96 -5.02
N GLY A 59 -1.98 19.32 -5.92
CA GLY A 59 -1.88 19.76 -7.30
C GLY A 59 -3.19 19.62 -8.09
N VAL A 60 -4.04 18.65 -7.76
CA VAL A 60 -5.38 18.51 -8.37
C VAL A 60 -6.33 19.57 -7.80
N ASN A 61 -6.28 19.82 -6.49
CA ASN A 61 -7.06 20.87 -5.85
C ASN A 61 -6.79 22.24 -6.49
N GLU A 62 -5.51 22.58 -6.69
CA GLU A 62 -5.09 23.84 -7.33
C GLU A 62 -5.54 23.94 -8.80
N ARG A 63 -5.45 22.86 -9.58
CA ARG A 63 -5.78 22.89 -11.02
C ARG A 63 -7.27 22.89 -11.31
N LEU A 64 -8.07 22.25 -10.46
CA LEU A 64 -9.52 22.10 -10.64
C LEU A 64 -10.33 23.05 -9.75
N ASP A 65 -9.66 23.94 -9.00
CA ASP A 65 -10.27 24.84 -8.02
C ASP A 65 -11.20 24.09 -7.04
N ARG A 66 -10.71 22.96 -6.54
CA ARG A 66 -11.43 21.99 -5.70
C ARG A 66 -10.72 21.91 -4.35
N PRO A 67 -11.27 22.39 -3.23
CA PRO A 67 -10.61 22.29 -1.92
C PRO A 67 -10.93 20.99 -1.16
N ASP A 68 -11.72 20.08 -1.76
CA ASP A 68 -12.29 18.93 -1.08
C ASP A 68 -11.37 17.71 -1.00
N LEU A 69 -10.32 17.60 -1.82
CA LEU A 69 -9.45 16.42 -1.80
C LEU A 69 -8.46 16.50 -0.64
N VAL A 70 -8.43 15.44 0.15
CA VAL A 70 -7.62 15.32 1.36
C VAL A 70 -6.85 14.01 1.31
N ALA A 71 -5.52 14.11 1.39
CA ALA A 71 -4.63 12.96 1.41
C ALA A 71 -4.88 12.05 2.62
N GLY A 72 -4.60 10.75 2.44
CA GLY A 72 -4.56 9.80 3.54
C GLY A 72 -3.46 10.15 4.54
N ARG A 73 -3.68 9.76 5.81
CA ARG A 73 -2.65 9.80 6.85
C ARG A 73 -1.89 8.49 6.86
N TYR A 74 -0.59 8.54 7.12
CA TYR A 74 0.28 7.37 7.18
C TYR A 74 0.91 7.27 8.57
N GLY A 75 1.18 6.05 9.05
CA GLY A 75 1.89 5.84 10.31
C GLY A 75 1.18 6.34 11.56
N ALA A 76 -0.12 6.65 11.48
CA ALA A 76 -0.82 7.40 12.52
C ALA A 76 -0.85 6.66 13.87
N GLU A 77 -0.94 5.33 13.88
CA GLU A 77 -0.86 4.53 15.10
C GLU A 77 0.59 4.46 15.62
N TYR A 78 1.57 4.24 14.74
CA TYR A 78 3.00 4.20 15.10
C TYR A 78 3.48 5.51 15.75
N GLU A 79 3.19 6.65 15.11
CA GLU A 79 3.59 7.98 15.61
C GLU A 79 2.90 8.38 16.92
N LYS A 80 1.69 7.88 17.19
CA LYS A 80 1.02 8.08 18.48
C LYS A 80 1.75 7.33 19.57
N LEU A 81 2.04 6.05 19.35
CA LEU A 81 2.72 5.19 20.34
C LEU A 81 4.14 5.67 20.61
N ARG A 82 4.84 6.14 19.59
CA ARG A 82 6.22 6.66 19.71
C ARG A 82 6.32 7.90 20.62
N LYS A 83 5.23 8.67 20.75
CA LYS A 83 5.17 9.87 21.58
C LYS A 83 4.79 9.58 23.04
N LEU A 84 4.25 8.39 23.33
CA LEU A 84 3.90 8.00 24.69
C LEU A 84 5.17 7.65 25.48
N PRO A 85 5.20 7.92 26.80
CA PRO A 85 6.22 7.37 27.69
C PRO A 85 6.24 5.84 27.61
N SER A 86 7.41 5.22 27.69
CA SER A 86 7.55 3.76 27.58
C SER A 86 6.76 2.97 28.64
N GLU A 87 6.39 3.62 29.75
CA GLU A 87 5.62 3.05 30.87
C GLU A 87 4.12 2.92 30.52
N ASP A 88 3.61 3.77 29.62
CA ASP A 88 2.20 3.81 29.22
C ASP A 88 1.90 2.94 27.99
N VAL A 89 2.94 2.37 27.36
CA VAL A 89 2.80 1.52 26.17
C VAL A 89 2.48 0.08 26.61
N GLN A 90 1.28 -0.37 26.26
CA GLN A 90 0.85 -1.74 26.53
C GLN A 90 1.67 -2.78 25.76
N ASP A 91 1.74 -4.02 26.25
CA ASP A 91 2.57 -5.07 25.65
C ASP A 91 2.18 -5.43 24.22
N ASP A 92 0.89 -5.33 23.88
CA ASP A 92 0.38 -5.50 22.51
C ASP A 92 0.82 -4.34 21.58
N GLN A 93 0.93 -3.13 22.10
CA GLN A 93 1.38 -1.93 21.40
C GLN A 93 2.89 -1.91 21.18
N LYS A 94 3.67 -2.57 22.04
CA LYS A 94 5.12 -2.73 21.85
C LYS A 94 5.43 -3.42 20.52
N GLY A 95 4.61 -4.38 20.11
CA GLY A 95 4.75 -5.07 18.83
C GLY A 95 4.67 -4.13 17.60
N ILE A 96 3.90 -3.04 17.69
CA ILE A 96 3.77 -2.04 16.64
C ILE A 96 5.04 -1.19 16.52
N LEU A 97 5.60 -0.79 17.66
CA LEU A 97 6.85 -0.03 17.70
C LEU A 97 8.05 -0.87 17.25
N ASP A 98 8.01 -2.15 17.55
CA ASP A 98 9.05 -3.13 17.23
C ASP A 98 9.06 -3.46 15.72
N ASP A 99 7.93 -3.33 15.00
CA ASP A 99 7.82 -3.54 13.55
C ASP A 99 7.56 -2.23 12.75
N PRO A 100 8.56 -1.33 12.65
CA PRO A 100 8.39 -0.08 11.91
C PRO A 100 8.12 -0.31 10.41
N ASP A 101 8.66 -1.36 9.80
CA ASP A 101 8.53 -1.61 8.36
C ASP A 101 7.06 -1.80 7.94
N THR A 102 6.24 -2.40 8.81
CA THR A 102 4.81 -2.61 8.58
C THR A 102 3.97 -1.39 8.93
N TYR A 103 4.25 -0.75 10.07
CA TYR A 103 3.33 0.21 10.68
C TYR A 103 3.68 1.68 10.42
N LEU A 104 4.97 2.03 10.23
CA LEU A 104 5.41 3.41 10.03
C LEU A 104 4.81 4.04 8.77
N TYR A 105 4.67 3.25 7.70
CA TYR A 105 4.18 3.71 6.40
C TYR A 105 2.81 3.13 6.06
N GLN A 106 2.10 2.59 7.05
CA GLN A 106 0.75 2.08 6.85
C GLN A 106 -0.23 3.24 6.67
N ARG A 107 -0.97 3.23 5.55
CA ARG A 107 -2.08 4.17 5.34
C ARG A 107 -3.23 3.90 6.33
N ASP A 108 -3.68 4.96 7.01
CA ASP A 108 -4.83 4.94 7.91
C ASP A 108 -6.14 4.86 7.12
N THR A 109 -6.85 3.75 7.29
CA THR A 109 -8.15 3.47 6.67
C THR A 109 -9.33 3.97 7.49
N LYS A 110 -9.12 4.27 8.77
CA LYS A 110 -10.18 4.66 9.71
C LYS A 110 -10.39 6.16 9.75
N ASN A 111 -9.53 6.94 9.09
CA ASN A 111 -9.65 8.40 9.06
C ASN A 111 -10.91 8.84 8.30
N PRO A 112 -11.91 9.46 8.97
CA PRO A 112 -13.15 9.88 8.31
C PRO A 112 -12.95 11.06 7.33
N LYS A 113 -11.78 11.71 7.35
CA LYS A 113 -11.48 12.89 6.52
C LYS A 113 -10.74 12.58 5.23
N THR A 114 -10.31 11.34 4.99
CA THR A 114 -9.53 11.00 3.78
C THR A 114 -10.44 11.04 2.55
N ARG A 115 -10.07 11.87 1.57
CA ARG A 115 -10.77 12.00 0.27
C ARG A 115 -9.74 12.15 -0.84
N SER A 116 -9.09 11.04 -1.15
CA SER A 116 -7.95 11.01 -2.06
C SER A 116 -8.28 10.24 -3.33
N LEU A 117 -7.71 10.69 -4.43
CA LEU A 117 -7.74 9.98 -5.71
C LEU A 117 -6.70 8.86 -5.81
N MET A 118 -5.75 8.78 -4.86
CA MET A 118 -4.67 7.79 -4.88
C MET A 118 -5.05 6.51 -4.15
N ILE A 119 -4.76 5.38 -4.80
CA ILE A 119 -4.79 4.04 -4.21
C ILE A 119 -3.35 3.53 -4.17
N PRO A 120 -2.76 3.38 -2.97
CA PRO A 120 -1.45 2.74 -2.85
C PRO A 120 -1.56 1.25 -3.16
N PHE A 121 -0.70 0.74 -4.04
CA PHE A 121 -0.62 -0.68 -4.37
C PHE A 121 0.73 -1.25 -3.94
N TYR A 122 0.68 -2.09 -2.91
CA TYR A 122 1.85 -2.77 -2.37
C TYR A 122 2.00 -4.13 -3.03
N TRP A 123 3.21 -4.41 -3.53
CA TRP A 123 3.48 -5.66 -4.22
C TRP A 123 4.90 -6.13 -3.97
N GLY A 124 5.09 -7.44 -4.09
CA GLY A 124 6.24 -8.04 -3.51
C GLY A 124 6.26 -9.56 -3.55
N TYR A 125 7.33 -10.11 -2.98
CA TYR A 125 7.48 -11.53 -2.74
C TYR A 125 7.46 -11.81 -1.24
N ARG A 126 6.59 -12.75 -0.84
CA ARG A 126 6.53 -13.34 0.49
C ARG A 126 6.93 -14.81 0.38
N ALA A 127 7.88 -15.24 1.19
CA ALA A 127 8.33 -16.61 1.22
C ALA A 127 7.23 -17.53 1.74
N GLU A 128 7.02 -18.66 1.06
CA GLU A 128 6.16 -19.73 1.55
C GLU A 128 6.79 -20.39 2.79
N PRO A 129 6.02 -20.97 3.74
CA PRO A 129 6.59 -21.58 4.94
C PRO A 129 7.71 -22.61 4.72
N GLY A 130 7.75 -23.26 3.55
CA GLY A 130 8.82 -24.19 3.14
C GLY A 130 10.04 -23.52 2.49
N GLU A 131 9.94 -22.25 2.09
CA GLU A 131 11.06 -21.44 1.59
C GLU A 131 11.73 -20.61 2.69
N VAL A 132 11.14 -20.56 3.90
CA VAL A 132 11.76 -19.96 5.09
C VAL A 132 12.79 -20.92 5.66
N LYS A 133 13.98 -20.41 5.98
CA LYS A 133 15.04 -21.20 6.61
C LYS A 133 14.64 -21.54 8.04
N ARG A 134 14.72 -22.82 8.39
CA ARG A 134 14.38 -23.36 9.71
C ARG A 134 15.57 -24.02 10.38
N ASP A 135 15.57 -24.03 11.70
CA ASP A 135 16.60 -24.68 12.51
C ASP A 135 16.28 -26.17 12.75
N LYS A 136 17.02 -26.82 13.65
CA LYS A 136 16.84 -28.25 13.97
C LYS A 136 15.52 -28.55 14.69
N ASN A 137 14.88 -27.54 15.28
CA ASN A 137 13.61 -27.64 15.99
C ASN A 137 12.42 -27.23 15.11
N ASP A 138 12.66 -27.02 13.81
CA ASP A 138 11.69 -26.49 12.83
C ASP A 138 11.29 -25.02 13.05
N ASP A 139 12.02 -24.28 13.90
CA ASP A 139 11.75 -22.87 14.14
C ASP A 139 12.40 -21.97 13.07
N PRO A 140 11.74 -20.89 12.61
CA PRO A 140 12.33 -19.96 11.66
C PRO A 140 13.64 -19.37 12.16
N THR A 141 14.72 -19.62 11.42
CA THR A 141 16.06 -19.17 11.79
C THR A 141 16.18 -17.66 11.62
N LYS A 142 16.64 -16.99 12.67
CA LYS A 142 17.02 -15.57 12.63
C LYS A 142 18.52 -15.41 12.55
N LEU A 143 18.98 -14.41 11.79
CA LEU A 143 20.35 -13.93 11.80
C LEU A 143 20.32 -12.43 12.07
N ARG A 144 20.88 -12.01 13.21
CA ARG A 144 20.83 -10.60 13.67
C ARG A 144 19.38 -10.08 13.67
N ASP A 145 18.51 -10.86 14.30
CA ASP A 145 17.07 -10.59 14.48
C ASP A 145 16.20 -10.55 13.22
N GLN A 146 16.78 -10.84 12.04
CA GLN A 146 16.04 -10.95 10.78
C GLN A 146 15.84 -12.40 10.35
N TYR A 147 14.65 -12.72 9.85
CA TYR A 147 14.39 -14.03 9.26
C TYR A 147 15.17 -14.20 7.95
N GLN A 148 15.39 -15.45 7.54
CA GLN A 148 16.05 -15.75 6.28
C GLN A 148 15.26 -16.77 5.47
N ASP A 149 15.36 -16.69 4.15
CA ASP A 149 14.93 -17.77 3.28
C ASP A 149 16.02 -18.85 3.15
N VAL A 150 15.65 -20.01 2.57
CA VAL A 150 16.58 -21.12 2.27
C VAL A 150 17.73 -20.71 1.35
N ARG A 151 17.60 -19.58 0.65
CA ARG A 151 18.58 -19.03 -0.30
C ARG A 151 19.57 -18.06 0.36
N GLY A 152 19.34 -17.70 1.62
CA GLY A 152 20.14 -16.77 2.42
C GLY A 152 19.73 -15.30 2.31
N ASN A 153 18.61 -14.98 1.64
CA ASN A 153 18.06 -13.62 1.63
C ASN A 153 17.46 -13.28 2.99
N ARG A 154 17.55 -12.01 3.36
CA ARG A 154 16.87 -11.45 4.53
C ARG A 154 15.39 -11.27 4.24
N LEU A 155 14.57 -11.65 5.21
CA LEU A 155 13.13 -11.50 5.21
C LEU A 155 12.71 -10.61 6.39
N ASP A 156 11.65 -9.83 6.18
CA ASP A 156 10.95 -9.09 7.22
C ASP A 156 10.23 -10.04 8.20
N ARG A 157 9.57 -9.46 9.21
CA ARG A 157 8.84 -10.20 10.25
C ARG A 157 7.66 -11.01 9.73
N HIS A 158 7.15 -10.68 8.55
CA HIS A 158 6.05 -11.34 7.86
C HIS A 158 6.51 -12.27 6.74
N PHE A 159 7.83 -12.56 6.67
CA PHE A 159 8.48 -13.37 5.64
C PHE A 159 8.45 -12.74 4.23
N GLY A 160 8.16 -11.45 4.14
CA GLY A 160 8.37 -10.64 2.95
C GLY A 160 9.86 -10.46 2.70
N LYS A 161 10.32 -10.67 1.47
CA LYS A 161 11.68 -10.28 1.11
C LYS A 161 11.75 -8.76 1.13
N GLY A 162 12.75 -8.16 1.77
CA GLY A 162 12.88 -6.70 1.75
C GLY A 162 13.08 -6.14 0.34
N GLY A 163 12.74 -4.87 0.15
CA GLY A 163 13.19 -4.08 -1.00
C GLY A 163 14.72 -3.97 -1.04
N GLY A 164 15.27 -3.62 -2.20
CA GLY A 164 16.72 -3.49 -2.38
C GLY A 164 17.08 -3.25 -3.85
N PHE A 165 18.38 -3.22 -4.17
CA PHE A 165 18.83 -3.16 -5.57
C PHE A 165 18.08 -4.19 -6.43
N PHE A 166 17.85 -3.86 -7.70
CA PHE A 166 17.06 -4.56 -8.74
C PHE A 166 17.47 -6.01 -9.06
N ALA A 167 17.88 -6.78 -8.07
CA ALA A 167 18.48 -8.10 -8.15
C ALA A 167 17.59 -9.06 -8.95
N ASN A 168 16.26 -9.00 -8.77
CA ASN A 168 15.33 -9.87 -9.48
C ASN A 168 14.51 -9.19 -10.57
N ALA A 169 14.83 -7.94 -10.93
CA ALA A 169 14.10 -7.21 -11.95
C ALA A 169 14.31 -7.83 -13.34
N THR A 170 13.31 -7.70 -14.20
CA THR A 170 13.37 -8.10 -15.60
C THR A 170 12.56 -7.11 -16.43
N ASN A 171 12.96 -6.95 -17.70
CA ASN A 171 12.24 -6.18 -18.71
C ASN A 171 11.51 -7.08 -19.73
N ASN A 172 11.52 -8.40 -19.54
CA ASN A 172 10.92 -9.35 -20.46
C ASN A 172 9.79 -10.13 -19.77
N LEU A 173 8.63 -10.20 -20.42
CA LEU A 173 7.46 -10.93 -19.92
C LEU A 173 7.76 -12.43 -19.74
N LEU A 174 8.49 -13.06 -20.66
CA LEU A 174 8.83 -14.48 -20.56
C LEU A 174 9.69 -14.75 -19.33
N GLN A 175 10.64 -13.86 -19.03
CA GLN A 175 11.52 -13.97 -17.88
C GLN A 175 10.79 -13.82 -16.53
N MET A 176 9.56 -13.28 -16.52
CA MET A 176 8.71 -13.28 -15.32
C MET A 176 8.27 -14.70 -14.92
N TYR A 177 8.28 -15.65 -15.87
CA TYR A 177 8.02 -17.06 -15.62
C TYR A 177 9.28 -17.89 -15.37
N ASP A 178 10.45 -17.27 -15.43
CA ASP A 178 11.72 -17.95 -15.20
C ASP A 178 12.12 -17.96 -13.71
N LYS A 179 13.15 -18.77 -13.44
CA LYS A 179 13.90 -18.71 -12.19
C LYS A 179 14.42 -17.29 -11.98
N GLY A 180 14.45 -16.87 -10.72
CA GLY A 180 14.98 -15.58 -10.33
C GLY A 180 16.46 -15.45 -10.62
N LEU A 181 17.04 -14.36 -10.12
CA LEU A 181 18.47 -14.12 -10.17
C LEU A 181 19.28 -15.32 -9.65
N ASP A 182 20.16 -15.86 -10.47
CA ASP A 182 20.98 -17.00 -10.12
C ASP A 182 22.34 -16.59 -9.54
N LYS A 183 22.90 -17.41 -8.65
CA LYS A 183 24.25 -17.30 -8.05
C LYS A 183 25.34 -17.70 -9.04
N THR A 184 25.27 -17.17 -10.27
CA THR A 184 26.34 -17.32 -11.26
C THR A 184 27.66 -16.76 -10.73
N LEU A 185 28.79 -17.20 -11.30
CA LEU A 185 30.13 -16.77 -10.88
C LEU A 185 30.27 -15.23 -10.89
N LEU A 186 29.67 -14.59 -11.89
CA LEU A 186 29.58 -13.14 -12.01
C LEU A 186 28.86 -12.52 -10.82
N HIS A 187 27.74 -13.11 -10.38
CA HIS A 187 26.97 -12.61 -9.25
C HIS A 187 27.75 -12.69 -7.93
N LYS A 188 28.47 -13.79 -7.72
CA LYS A 188 29.35 -13.94 -6.55
C LYS A 188 30.49 -12.91 -6.57
N ALA A 189 31.06 -12.63 -7.74
CA ALA A 189 32.11 -11.63 -7.90
C ALA A 189 31.62 -10.19 -7.71
N VAL A 190 30.36 -9.89 -8.07
CA VAL A 190 29.71 -8.61 -7.77
C VAL A 190 29.40 -8.51 -6.28
N GLN A 191 28.83 -9.56 -5.68
CA GLN A 191 28.52 -9.58 -4.24
C GLN A 191 29.76 -9.38 -3.36
N ALA A 192 30.89 -9.96 -3.75
CA ALA A 192 32.16 -9.80 -3.02
C ALA A 192 32.69 -8.36 -3.03
N ARG A 193 32.25 -7.53 -3.98
CA ARG A 193 32.63 -6.11 -4.10
C ARG A 193 31.60 -5.16 -3.50
N LEU A 194 30.43 -5.66 -3.11
CA LEU A 194 29.38 -4.87 -2.49
C LEU A 194 29.59 -4.78 -0.97
N PRO A 195 29.26 -3.63 -0.34
CA PRO A 195 29.26 -3.54 1.10
C PRO A 195 28.26 -4.54 1.70
N ASN A 196 28.50 -4.96 2.95
CA ASN A 196 27.64 -5.91 3.67
C ASN A 196 26.18 -5.44 3.85
N THR A 197 25.90 -4.16 3.63
CA THR A 197 24.56 -3.57 3.61
C THR A 197 23.80 -3.90 2.32
N LEU A 198 24.48 -4.25 1.24
CA LEU A 198 23.93 -4.55 -0.08
C LEU A 198 24.10 -6.05 -0.40
N TYR A 199 23.34 -6.88 0.29
CA TYR A 199 23.33 -8.32 0.06
C TYR A 199 22.35 -8.71 -1.07
N MET A 200 22.90 -9.25 -2.16
CA MET A 200 22.20 -9.82 -3.30
C MET A 200 22.30 -11.35 -3.24
N GLY A 201 21.38 -11.97 -2.52
CA GLY A 201 21.20 -13.42 -2.55
C GLY A 201 20.49 -13.88 -3.83
N GLU A 202 20.40 -15.21 -3.99
CA GLU A 202 19.68 -15.82 -5.10
C GLU A 202 18.21 -15.36 -5.09
N GLY A 203 17.71 -14.91 -6.23
CA GLY A 203 16.36 -14.41 -6.35
C GLY A 203 15.32 -15.53 -6.22
N PRO A 204 14.18 -15.28 -5.55
CA PRO A 204 13.04 -16.18 -5.62
C PRO A 204 12.51 -16.24 -7.06
N HIS A 205 11.71 -17.28 -7.36
CA HIS A 205 11.09 -17.42 -8.67
C HIS A 205 10.25 -16.19 -9.03
N ARG A 206 10.34 -15.68 -10.26
CA ARG A 206 9.68 -14.43 -10.69
C ARG A 206 8.15 -14.52 -10.85
N ARG A 207 7.51 -15.63 -10.46
CA ARG A 207 6.04 -15.78 -10.60
C ARG A 207 5.26 -14.75 -9.80
N TYR A 208 5.83 -14.19 -8.73
CA TYR A 208 5.18 -13.12 -7.97
C TYR A 208 4.93 -11.85 -8.80
N PHE A 209 5.71 -11.57 -9.86
CA PHE A 209 5.42 -10.47 -10.79
C PHE A 209 4.07 -10.69 -11.50
N VAL A 210 3.82 -11.92 -11.96
CA VAL A 210 2.57 -12.30 -12.64
C VAL A 210 1.39 -12.26 -11.68
N LEU A 211 1.58 -12.74 -10.44
CA LEU A 211 0.55 -12.66 -9.39
C LEU A 211 0.23 -11.21 -9.02
N ALA A 212 1.25 -10.34 -8.92
CA ALA A 212 1.07 -8.91 -8.69
C ALA A 212 0.31 -8.24 -9.85
N ALA A 213 0.68 -8.54 -11.10
CA ALA A 213 -0.03 -8.05 -12.29
C ALA A 213 -1.50 -8.51 -12.30
N THR A 214 -1.76 -9.76 -11.90
CA THR A 214 -3.13 -10.29 -11.79
C THR A 214 -3.93 -9.54 -10.72
N ARG A 215 -3.34 -9.30 -9.54
CA ARG A 215 -3.97 -8.50 -8.46
C ARG A 215 -4.28 -7.08 -8.92
N LEU A 216 -3.36 -6.46 -9.66
CA LEU A 216 -3.56 -5.13 -10.22
C LEU A 216 -4.70 -5.11 -11.25
N ALA A 217 -4.74 -6.09 -12.17
CA ALA A 217 -5.81 -6.22 -13.15
C ALA A 217 -7.19 -6.41 -12.48
N MET A 218 -7.25 -7.20 -11.41
CA MET A 218 -8.47 -7.38 -10.60
C MET A 218 -8.89 -6.09 -9.91
N LEU A 219 -7.94 -5.30 -9.39
CA LEU A 219 -8.21 -3.99 -8.80
C LEU A 219 -8.79 -3.03 -9.85
N VAL A 220 -8.17 -2.92 -11.03
CA VAL A 220 -8.65 -2.10 -12.14
C VAL A 220 -10.06 -2.53 -12.57
N ARG A 221 -10.29 -3.83 -12.76
CA ARG A 221 -11.60 -4.37 -13.11
C ARG A 221 -12.67 -4.02 -12.07
N ARG A 222 -12.32 -4.06 -10.78
CA ARG A 222 -13.24 -3.74 -9.69
C ARG A 222 -13.69 -2.28 -9.73
N TYR A 223 -12.79 -1.35 -10.04
CA TYR A 223 -13.14 0.07 -10.20
C TYR A 223 -13.88 0.35 -11.51
N ALA A 224 -13.49 -0.28 -12.61
CA ALA A 224 -14.17 -0.13 -13.89
C ALA A 224 -15.63 -0.62 -13.84
N ALA A 225 -15.91 -1.67 -13.06
CA ALA A 225 -17.25 -2.21 -12.86
C ALA A 225 -18.08 -1.44 -11.81
N TYR A 226 -17.52 -0.42 -11.15
CA TYR A 226 -18.22 0.32 -10.11
C TYR A 226 -19.20 1.32 -10.74
N PRO A 227 -20.52 1.24 -10.45
CA PRO A 227 -21.49 2.16 -11.02
C PRO A 227 -21.21 3.58 -10.53
N ARG A 228 -21.15 4.55 -11.46
CA ARG A 228 -20.85 5.97 -11.20
C ARG A 228 -21.86 6.68 -10.29
N THR A 229 -22.92 6.01 -9.86
CA THR A 229 -24.02 6.56 -9.06
C THR A 229 -23.96 6.23 -7.57
N LYS A 230 -22.90 5.55 -7.11
CA LYS A 230 -22.73 5.21 -5.68
C LYS A 230 -21.52 5.93 -5.08
N PRO A 231 -21.60 6.40 -3.82
CA PRO A 231 -20.47 7.04 -3.15
C PRO A 231 -19.30 6.05 -2.99
N SER A 232 -18.08 6.53 -3.22
CA SER A 232 -16.85 5.73 -3.21
C SER A 232 -16.74 4.85 -1.96
N PRO A 233 -16.37 3.56 -2.07
CA PRO A 233 -16.28 2.69 -0.91
C PRO A 233 -15.10 3.04 0.00
N SER A 234 -15.31 3.02 1.32
CA SER A 234 -14.31 3.30 2.36
C SER A 234 -13.21 2.22 2.50
N TRP A 235 -13.32 1.08 1.82
CA TRP A 235 -12.43 -0.09 2.00
C TRP A 235 -11.25 -0.15 1.03
N ALA A 236 -10.96 0.91 0.26
CA ALA A 236 -9.91 0.95 -0.77
C ALA A 236 -8.47 0.94 -0.20
N THR A 237 -8.12 -0.13 0.50
CA THR A 237 -6.76 -0.57 0.76
C THR A 237 -6.76 -2.07 0.50
N ALA A 238 -6.15 -2.48 -0.59
CA ALA A 238 -5.89 -3.89 -0.86
C ALA A 238 -4.80 -4.38 0.14
N LYS A 239 -5.19 -4.60 1.39
CA LYS A 239 -4.46 -5.44 2.34
C LYS A 239 -5.26 -6.74 2.47
N ALA A 240 -4.70 -7.83 1.94
CA ALA A 240 -5.13 -9.21 2.19
C ALA A 240 -3.90 -10.11 1.93
N PRO A 241 -3.81 -11.26 2.61
CA PRO A 241 -2.66 -11.82 3.36
C PRO A 241 -1.33 -11.95 2.62
#